data_AF-A0A918HUC6-F1
#
_entry.id   AF-A0A918HUC6-F1
#
_cell.length_a   1.000
_cell.length_b   1.000
_cell.length_c   1.000
_cell.angle_alpha   90.00
_cell.angle_beta   90.00
_cell.angle_gamma   90.00
#
_symmetry.space_group_name_H-M   'P 1'
#
loop_
_entity.id
_entity.type
_entity.pdbx_description
1 polymer ?
#
loop_
_entity_poly.entity_id
_entity_poly.type
_entity_poly.pdbx_seq_one_letter_code
_entity_poly.pdbx_strand_id
1 'polypeptide(L)'
;MTTMTTPVSPVCAACETPGAEWSVPLGMPLCAACTTAATGAPDRDPVRLGDILPVTAASLRASIPAPRPPRTGSSTTCRFCGAQARWHRTVHGRWVAMEPGERPVAGVPRGERWYVAGDGTAVQLRGAVPSGTCRVSHFSVCAAR
;
A
#
# COMPACT_ATOMS: atom_id res chain seq x y z
N MET A 1 52.58 -29.24 31.29
CA MET A 1 52.60 -29.59 29.86
C MET A 1 51.18 -29.43 29.34
N THR A 2 50.89 -28.31 28.70
CA THR A 2 49.55 -28.00 28.19
C THR A 2 49.48 -28.46 26.74
N THR A 3 48.73 -29.52 26.47
CA THR A 3 48.45 -29.99 25.10
C THR A 3 47.53 -28.99 24.43
N MET A 4 48.05 -28.19 23.49
CA MET A 4 47.23 -27.43 22.55
C MET A 4 46.59 -28.40 21.55
N THR A 5 45.30 -28.66 21.72
CA THR A 5 44.48 -29.32 20.69
C THR A 5 44.42 -28.39 19.48
N THR A 6 45.05 -28.80 18.38
CA THR A 6 44.94 -28.09 17.10
C THR A 6 43.47 -28.14 16.65
N PRO A 7 42.83 -27.00 16.30
CA PRO A 7 41.48 -27.03 15.77
C PRO A 7 41.48 -27.83 14.46
N VAL A 8 40.63 -28.86 14.38
CA VAL A 8 40.38 -29.60 13.14
C VAL A 8 39.84 -28.59 12.13
N SER A 9 40.61 -28.30 11.08
CA SER A 9 40.16 -27.37 10.04
C SER A 9 38.91 -27.94 9.38
N PRO A 10 37.85 -27.14 9.16
CA PRO A 10 36.64 -27.65 8.52
C PRO A 10 36.95 -28.10 7.09
N VAL A 11 36.20 -29.10 6.63
CA VAL A 11 36.23 -29.55 5.23
C VAL A 11 35.35 -28.63 4.38
N CYS A 12 35.72 -28.47 3.12
CA CYS A 12 34.93 -27.70 2.17
C CYS A 12 33.57 -28.36 1.96
N ALA A 13 32.47 -27.61 2.12
CA ALA A 13 31.12 -28.13 1.92
C ALA A 13 30.82 -28.53 0.45
N ALA A 14 31.63 -28.04 -0.51
CA ALA A 14 31.39 -28.26 -1.94
C ALA A 14 32.26 -29.39 -2.54
N CYS A 15 33.50 -29.57 -2.07
CA CYS A 15 34.44 -30.54 -2.65
C CYS A 15 35.16 -31.40 -1.60
N GLU A 16 34.79 -31.28 -0.33
CA GLU A 16 35.28 -32.10 0.79
C GLU A 16 36.78 -32.00 1.08
N THR A 17 37.51 -31.10 0.41
CA THR A 17 38.93 -30.88 0.69
C THR A 17 39.14 -30.24 2.07
N PRO A 18 40.16 -30.66 2.85
CA PRO A 18 40.51 -30.01 4.11
C PRO A 18 40.92 -28.55 3.92
N GLY A 19 40.86 -27.77 5.01
CA GLY A 19 41.35 -26.38 5.01
C GLY A 19 40.33 -25.38 4.45
N ALA A 20 39.03 -25.62 4.68
CA ALA A 20 38.01 -24.64 4.36
C ALA A 20 38.01 -23.47 5.36
N GLU A 21 37.52 -22.33 4.88
CA GLU A 21 37.27 -21.14 5.68
C GLU A 21 35.80 -20.74 5.54
N TRP A 22 35.28 -20.02 6.54
CA TRP A 22 33.89 -19.59 6.53
C TRP A 22 33.67 -18.48 5.49
N SER A 23 32.83 -18.72 4.48
CA SER A 23 32.43 -17.71 3.51
C SER A 23 31.21 -16.93 4.03
N VAL A 24 31.40 -15.68 4.45
CA VAL A 24 30.31 -14.81 4.92
C VAL A 24 29.22 -14.60 3.85
N PRO A 25 29.54 -14.33 2.57
CA PRO A 25 28.50 -14.14 1.55
C PRO A 25 27.63 -15.37 1.29
N LEU A 26 28.17 -16.57 1.53
CA LEU A 26 27.52 -17.84 1.18
C LEU A 26 27.05 -18.63 2.40
N GLY A 27 27.42 -18.22 3.62
CA GLY A 27 26.98 -18.83 4.87
C GLY A 27 27.45 -20.27 5.07
N MET A 28 28.57 -20.68 4.47
CA MET A 28 29.09 -22.06 4.54
C MET A 28 30.64 -22.11 4.44
N PRO A 29 31.30 -23.17 4.99
CA PRO A 29 32.74 -23.34 4.86
C PRO A 29 33.13 -23.79 3.46
N LEU A 30 33.99 -23.03 2.78
CA LEU A 30 34.47 -23.32 1.43
C LEU A 30 36.00 -23.19 1.35
N CYS A 31 36.63 -23.96 0.48
CA CYS A 31 38.03 -23.72 0.11
C CYS A 31 38.13 -22.54 -0.88
N ALA A 32 39.30 -21.92 -0.98
CA ALA A 32 39.54 -20.75 -1.83
C ALA A 32 39.06 -20.96 -3.29
N ALA A 33 39.29 -22.13 -3.87
CA ALA A 33 38.85 -22.46 -5.23
C ALA A 33 37.32 -22.48 -5.38
N CYS A 34 36.61 -23.11 -4.44
CA CYS A 34 35.15 -23.13 -4.43
C CYS A 34 34.55 -21.75 -4.12
N THR A 35 35.20 -20.95 -3.27
CA THR A 35 34.82 -19.55 -3.04
C THR A 35 34.90 -18.75 -4.33
N THR A 36 36.04 -18.79 -5.04
CA THR A 36 36.21 -18.10 -6.32
C THR A 36 35.21 -18.57 -7.39
N ALA A 37 34.94 -19.87 -7.46
CA ALA A 37 33.95 -20.42 -8.38
C ALA A 37 32.52 -19.93 -8.07
N ALA A 38 32.15 -19.87 -6.79
CA ALA A 38 30.82 -19.47 -6.34
C ALA A 38 30.57 -17.96 -6.44
N THR A 39 31.58 -17.14 -6.13
CA THR A 39 31.47 -15.68 -6.28
C THR A 39 31.61 -15.21 -7.73
N GLY A 40 32.15 -16.09 -8.60
CA GLY A 40 32.44 -15.76 -9.98
C GLY A 40 33.60 -14.77 -10.14
N ALA A 41 34.14 -14.67 -11.35
CA ALA A 41 35.02 -13.58 -11.73
C ALA A 41 34.25 -12.24 -11.70
N PRO A 42 34.93 -11.08 -11.53
CA PRO A 42 34.31 -9.76 -11.59
C PRO A 42 33.70 -9.38 -12.96
N ASP A 43 33.67 -10.32 -13.92
CA ASP A 43 33.14 -10.18 -15.28
C ASP A 43 31.62 -10.41 -15.38
N ARG A 44 30.93 -10.70 -14.27
CA ARG A 44 29.47 -10.65 -14.24
C ARG A 44 29.02 -9.19 -14.37
N ASP A 45 28.34 -8.86 -15.47
CA ASP A 45 27.76 -7.52 -15.68
C ASP A 45 26.88 -7.14 -14.46
N PRO A 46 27.24 -6.10 -13.70
CA PRO A 46 26.50 -5.72 -12.51
C PRO A 46 25.09 -5.29 -12.90
N VAL A 47 24.08 -5.98 -12.38
CA VAL A 47 22.69 -5.60 -12.61
C VAL A 47 22.48 -4.20 -12.04
N ARG A 48 22.19 -3.23 -12.91
CA ARG A 48 21.96 -1.86 -12.47
C ARG A 48 20.60 -1.81 -11.76
N LEU A 49 20.58 -1.20 -10.57
CA LEU A 49 19.34 -0.95 -9.83
C LEU A 49 18.27 -0.24 -10.71
N GLY A 50 18.72 0.60 -11.64
CA GLY A 50 17.85 1.28 -12.62
C GLY A 50 17.08 0.34 -13.55
N ASP A 51 17.56 -0.88 -13.79
CA ASP A 51 16.90 -1.87 -14.66
C ASP A 51 15.88 -2.72 -13.89
N ILE A 52 16.10 -2.91 -12.58
CA ILE A 52 15.20 -3.69 -11.71
C ILE A 52 14.02 -2.85 -11.21
N LEU A 53 14.24 -1.55 -10.93
CA LEU A 53 13.21 -0.65 -10.39
C LEU A 53 11.95 -0.53 -11.26
N PRO A 54 12.03 -0.41 -12.60
CA PRO A 54 10.85 -0.34 -13.46
C PRO A 54 10.05 -1.65 -13.47
N VAL A 55 10.75 -2.79 -13.53
CA VAL A 55 10.13 -4.13 -13.54
C VAL A 55 9.44 -4.41 -12.21
N THR A 56 10.10 -4.11 -11.10
CA THR A 56 9.50 -4.26 -9.76
C THR A 56 8.32 -3.31 -9.59
N ALA A 57 8.43 -2.03 -9.96
CA ALA A 57 7.31 -1.09 -9.89
C ALA A 57 6.11 -1.51 -10.75
N ALA A 58 6.34 -2.05 -11.94
CA ALA A 58 5.28 -2.56 -12.81
C ALA A 58 4.58 -3.78 -12.18
N SER A 59 5.33 -4.73 -11.64
CA SER A 59 4.79 -5.90 -10.93
C SER A 59 3.97 -5.49 -9.71
N LEU A 60 4.48 -4.55 -8.90
CA LEU A 60 3.73 -4.00 -7.75
C LEU A 60 2.41 -3.35 -8.17
N ARG A 61 2.41 -2.55 -9.26
CA ARG A 61 1.16 -1.92 -9.76
C ARG A 61 0.15 -2.95 -10.27
N ALA A 62 0.61 -3.99 -10.97
CA ALA A 62 -0.25 -5.05 -11.49
C ALA A 62 -0.84 -5.93 -10.36
N SER A 63 -0.13 -6.07 -9.24
CA SER A 63 -0.60 -6.82 -8.08
C SER A 63 -1.57 -6.06 -7.17
N ILE A 64 -1.72 -4.74 -7.34
CA ILE A 64 -2.70 -3.97 -6.58
C ILE A 64 -4.07 -4.21 -7.24
N PRO A 65 -5.02 -4.86 -6.55
CA PRO A 65 -6.38 -4.99 -7.07
C PRO A 65 -6.94 -3.61 -7.35
N ALA A 66 -7.60 -3.44 -8.49
CA ALA A 66 -8.32 -2.20 -8.78
C ALA A 66 -9.25 -1.89 -7.57
N PRO A 67 -9.28 -0.63 -7.09
CA PRO A 67 -10.12 -0.29 -5.95
C PRO A 67 -11.57 -0.68 -6.25
N ARG A 68 -12.11 -1.63 -5.49
CA ARG A 68 -13.52 -1.99 -5.60
C ARG A 68 -14.33 -0.73 -5.31
N PRO A 69 -15.34 -0.37 -6.13
CA PRO A 69 -16.20 0.74 -5.80
C PRO A 69 -16.83 0.49 -4.43
N PRO A 70 -17.01 1.54 -3.61
CA PRO A 70 -17.62 1.38 -2.29
C PRO A 70 -19.04 0.85 -2.42
N ARG A 71 -19.60 0.38 -1.29
CA ARG A 71 -21.02 0.03 -1.21
C ARG A 71 -21.79 1.24 -0.71
N THR A 72 -23.01 1.44 -1.20
CA THR A 72 -23.89 2.50 -0.67
C THR A 72 -24.08 2.32 0.83
N GLY A 73 -23.89 3.39 1.59
CA GLY A 73 -23.95 3.40 3.06
C GLY A 73 -22.68 2.90 3.75
N SER A 74 -21.68 2.38 3.03
CA SER A 74 -20.41 1.96 3.63
C SER A 74 -19.65 3.15 4.23
N SER A 75 -19.01 2.93 5.39
CA SER A 75 -18.18 3.92 6.06
C SER A 75 -16.82 4.08 5.37
N THR A 76 -16.25 5.27 5.50
CA THR A 76 -14.89 5.58 5.08
C THR A 76 -14.26 6.55 6.07
N THR A 77 -12.95 6.47 6.22
CA THR A 77 -12.18 7.43 7.00
C THR A 77 -11.56 8.46 6.04
N CYS A 78 -11.72 9.74 6.33
CA CYS A 78 -11.09 10.80 5.56
C CYS A 78 -9.58 10.75 5.76
N ARG A 79 -8.82 10.68 4.66
CA ARG A 79 -7.35 10.64 4.69
C ARG A 79 -6.70 11.92 5.20
N PHE A 80 -7.44 13.03 5.21
CA PHE A 80 -6.91 14.36 5.59
C PHE A 80 -7.13 14.66 7.07
N CYS A 81 -8.37 14.49 7.56
CA CYS A 81 -8.71 14.82 8.95
C CYS A 81 -8.98 13.59 9.84
N GLY A 82 -8.98 12.37 9.28
CA GLY A 82 -9.28 11.15 10.05
C GLY A 82 -10.75 10.95 10.44
N ALA A 83 -11.65 11.88 10.08
CA ALA A 83 -13.07 11.78 10.42
C ALA A 83 -13.79 10.70 9.59
N GLN A 84 -14.87 10.13 10.15
CA GLN A 84 -15.72 9.17 9.45
C GLN A 84 -16.72 9.87 8.52
N ALA A 85 -16.93 9.30 7.34
CA ALA A 85 -17.96 9.68 6.39
C ALA A 85 -18.64 8.42 5.82
N ARG A 86 -19.77 8.59 5.13
CA ARG A 86 -20.47 7.48 4.45
C ARG A 86 -20.52 7.67 2.95
N TRP A 87 -20.22 6.62 2.18
CA TRP A 87 -20.30 6.66 0.72
C TRP A 87 -21.74 6.51 0.24
N HIS A 88 -22.16 7.38 -0.66
CA HIS A 88 -23.42 7.28 -1.37
C HIS A 88 -23.19 7.38 -2.87
N ARG A 89 -23.92 6.56 -3.63
CA ARG A 89 -23.91 6.63 -5.08
C ARG A 89 -24.85 7.74 -5.52
N THR A 90 -24.40 8.60 -6.42
CA THR A 90 -25.24 9.64 -7.03
C THR A 90 -26.07 9.07 -8.16
N VAL A 91 -27.10 9.81 -8.57
CA VAL A 91 -27.93 9.46 -9.76
C VAL A 91 -27.11 9.32 -11.04
N HIS A 92 -25.96 10.00 -11.15
CA HIS A 92 -25.03 9.90 -12.28
C HIS A 92 -23.95 8.82 -12.08
N GLY A 93 -24.13 7.93 -11.10
CA GLY A 93 -23.22 6.82 -10.82
C GLY A 93 -21.91 7.19 -10.12
N ARG A 94 -21.62 8.48 -9.91
CA ARG A 94 -20.45 8.95 -9.13
C ARG A 94 -20.64 8.67 -7.64
N TRP A 95 -19.54 8.56 -6.90
CA TRP A 95 -19.54 8.37 -5.45
C TRP A 95 -19.26 9.68 -4.72
N VAL A 96 -20.01 9.94 -3.66
CA VAL A 96 -19.82 11.09 -2.78
C VAL A 96 -19.79 10.63 -1.34
N ALA A 97 -18.78 11.09 -0.58
CA ALA A 97 -18.70 10.84 0.84
C ALA A 97 -19.51 11.91 1.56
N MET A 98 -20.52 11.50 2.31
CA MET A 98 -21.40 12.39 3.06
C MET A 98 -20.92 12.52 4.50
N GLU A 99 -20.96 13.76 4.99
CA GLU A 99 -20.80 14.06 6.40
C GLU A 99 -21.87 13.35 7.22
N PRO A 100 -21.57 12.82 8.41
CA PRO A 100 -22.57 12.30 9.33
C PRO A 100 -23.60 13.37 9.75
N GLY A 101 -24.84 12.94 9.97
CA GLY A 101 -25.92 13.82 10.42
C GLY A 101 -26.58 14.69 9.34
N GLU A 102 -27.70 15.28 9.70
CA GLU A 102 -28.43 16.24 8.87
C GLU A 102 -28.14 17.68 9.32
N ARG A 103 -28.28 18.63 8.40
CA ARG A 103 -28.05 20.06 8.66
C ARG A 103 -29.24 20.90 8.17
N PRO A 104 -29.61 21.97 8.88
CA PRO A 104 -30.61 22.92 8.40
C PRO A 104 -30.21 23.53 7.06
N VAL A 105 -31.13 23.63 6.10
CA VAL A 105 -30.79 24.19 4.78
C VAL A 105 -30.39 25.67 4.83
N ALA A 106 -30.82 26.41 5.85
CA ALA A 106 -30.57 27.84 5.99
C ALA A 106 -29.06 28.16 6.05
N GLY A 107 -28.25 27.24 6.59
CA GLY A 107 -26.79 27.40 6.72
C GLY A 107 -25.96 26.74 5.61
N VAL A 108 -26.58 26.13 4.59
CA VAL A 108 -25.86 25.37 3.55
C VAL A 108 -26.05 26.02 2.18
N PRO A 109 -24.98 26.31 1.41
CA PRO A 109 -25.10 26.84 0.05
C PRO A 109 -25.90 25.91 -0.87
N ARG A 110 -26.72 26.46 -1.78
CA ARG A 110 -27.64 25.67 -2.63
C ARG A 110 -26.96 24.53 -3.41
N GLY A 111 -25.74 24.73 -3.88
CA GLY A 111 -24.94 23.73 -4.61
C GLY A 111 -24.41 22.59 -3.74
N GLU A 112 -24.35 22.79 -2.42
CA GLU A 112 -23.80 21.84 -1.45
C GLU A 112 -24.88 21.02 -0.75
N ARG A 113 -26.16 21.24 -1.08
CA ARG A 113 -27.31 20.56 -0.48
C ARG A 113 -27.56 19.24 -1.16
N TRP A 114 -27.49 18.17 -0.38
CA TRP A 114 -27.78 16.81 -0.82
C TRP A 114 -28.97 16.22 -0.06
N TYR A 115 -29.66 15.30 -0.72
CA TYR A 115 -30.65 14.41 -0.13
C TYR A 115 -30.20 12.97 -0.38
N VAL A 116 -30.41 12.09 0.59
CA VAL A 116 -30.21 10.65 0.42
C VAL A 116 -31.60 10.02 0.37
N ALA A 117 -31.96 9.49 -0.79
CA ALA A 117 -33.22 8.78 -0.96
C ALA A 117 -33.24 7.45 -0.19
N GLY A 118 -34.43 6.85 -0.04
CA GLY A 118 -34.60 5.62 0.74
C GLY A 118 -33.81 4.42 0.21
N ASP A 119 -33.45 4.43 -1.07
CA ASP A 119 -32.57 3.45 -1.72
C ASP A 119 -31.07 3.72 -1.46
N GLY A 120 -30.75 4.79 -0.74
CA GLY A 120 -29.40 5.24 -0.42
C GLY A 120 -28.75 6.12 -1.50
N THR A 121 -29.47 6.45 -2.58
CA THR A 121 -28.96 7.30 -3.67
C THR A 121 -28.85 8.76 -3.23
N ALA A 122 -27.70 9.39 -3.49
CA ALA A 122 -27.46 10.80 -3.25
C ALA A 122 -27.96 11.67 -4.42
N VAL A 123 -28.86 12.59 -4.11
CA VAL A 123 -29.45 13.54 -5.05
C VAL A 123 -29.00 14.96 -4.66
N GLN A 124 -28.42 15.70 -5.61
CA GLN A 124 -28.09 17.10 -5.39
C GLN A 124 -29.37 17.92 -5.55
N LEU A 125 -29.78 18.62 -4.49
CA LEU A 125 -31.07 19.30 -4.46
C LEU A 125 -31.08 20.59 -5.30
N ARG A 126 -29.91 21.17 -5.61
CA ARG A 126 -29.73 22.41 -6.43
C ARG A 126 -30.62 23.60 -6.04
N GLY A 127 -31.25 23.57 -4.87
CA GLY A 127 -32.21 24.58 -4.40
C GLY A 127 -33.54 24.04 -3.90
N ALA A 128 -33.94 22.81 -4.24
CA ALA A 128 -35.13 22.17 -3.68
C ALA A 128 -34.95 21.90 -2.17
N VAL A 129 -36.00 22.12 -1.36
CA VAL A 129 -35.96 21.94 0.09
C VAL A 129 -37.20 21.16 0.55
N PRO A 130 -37.23 19.83 0.37
CA PRO A 130 -38.40 19.04 0.71
C PRO A 130 -38.64 18.90 2.22
N SER A 131 -37.61 18.98 3.07
CA SER A 131 -37.71 18.63 4.50
C SER A 131 -37.09 19.67 5.46
N GLY A 132 -36.69 20.86 4.99
CA GLY A 132 -35.99 21.87 5.81
C GLY A 132 -34.57 21.48 6.26
N THR A 133 -34.20 20.21 6.16
CA THR A 133 -32.87 19.65 6.40
C THR A 133 -32.23 19.15 5.11
N CYS A 134 -30.92 18.99 5.13
CA CYS A 134 -30.14 18.39 4.04
C CYS A 134 -28.90 17.68 4.57
N ARG A 135 -28.23 16.94 3.67
CA ARG A 135 -26.90 16.38 3.85
C ARG A 135 -25.88 17.24 3.12
N VAL A 136 -24.62 17.15 3.52
CA VAL A 136 -23.49 17.81 2.87
C VAL A 136 -22.38 16.81 2.59
N SER A 137 -21.59 17.06 1.55
CA SER A 137 -20.41 16.25 1.29
C SER A 137 -19.36 16.52 2.37
N HIS A 138 -18.71 15.47 2.87
CA HIS A 138 -17.61 15.61 3.82
C HIS A 138 -16.49 16.49 3.24
N PHE A 139 -16.20 16.31 1.95
CA PHE A 139 -15.15 17.04 1.25
C PHE A 139 -15.42 18.54 1.09
N SER A 140 -16.66 18.99 1.29
CA SER A 140 -17.03 20.41 1.27
C SER A 140 -16.87 21.08 2.63
N VAL A 141 -16.83 20.29 3.72
CA VAL A 141 -16.74 20.80 5.11
C VAL A 141 -15.43 20.42 5.80
N CYS A 142 -14.61 19.56 5.18
CA CYS A 142 -13.32 19.15 5.71
C CYS A 142 -12.34 20.33 5.71
N ALA A 143 -12.01 20.85 6.89
CA ALA A 143 -11.08 21.98 7.04
C ALA A 143 -9.61 21.63 6.69
N ALA A 144 -9.25 20.34 6.66
CA ALA A 144 -7.89 19.86 6.37
C ALA A 144 -7.65 19.56 4.88
N ARG A 145 -8.59 19.93 4.00
CA ARG A 145 -8.56 19.64 2.57
C ARG A 145 -7.96 20.77 1.75
#